data_AF-A0A7K3YYG1-F1
#
_entry.id   AF-A0A7K3YYG1-F1
#
_cell.length_a   1.000
_cell.length_b   1.000
_cell.length_c   1.000
_cell.angle_alpha   90.00
_cell.angle_beta   90.00
_cell.angle_gamma   90.00
#
_symmetry.space_group_name_H-M   'P 1'
#
loop_
_entity.id
_entity.type
_entity.pdbx_description
1 polymer ?
#
loop_
_entity_poly.entity_id
_entity_poly.type
_entity_poly.pdbx_seq_one_letter_code
_entity_poly.pdbx_strand_id
1 'polypeptide(L)'
;IIFASIFFVSLGIIADLHAIDESILLFLVALTIVAIVTKVVGCGIPAKLGGLCTKDSLIVGFGMAPRGEVAMIVALIGLERGIIGQGIYVSLVMMSLLTTIITPIVYRNWFYRGEYCTYDKNGAVNCCGEKEV
;
A
#
# COMPACT_ATOMS: atom_id res chain seq x y z
N ILE A 1 -1.06 -7.51 18.74
CA ILE A 1 -0.43 -6.18 18.53
C ILE A 1 1.02 -6.18 19.01
N ILE A 2 1.32 -6.63 20.23
CA ILE A 2 2.69 -6.62 20.79
C ILE A 2 3.72 -7.30 19.87
N PHE A 3 3.42 -8.50 19.34
CA PHE A 3 4.32 -9.20 18.41
C PHE A 3 4.54 -8.45 17.09
N ALA A 4 3.50 -7.84 16.53
CA ALA A 4 3.62 -7.07 15.29
C ALA A 4 4.48 -5.81 15.51
N SER A 5 4.27 -5.09 16.63
CA SER A 5 5.10 -3.94 17.00
C SER A 5 6.57 -4.31 17.19
N ILE A 6 6.85 -5.40 17.91
CA ILE A 6 8.22 -5.89 18.08
C ILE A 6 8.82 -6.27 16.73
N PHE A 7 8.09 -6.99 15.89
CA PHE A 7 8.54 -7.40 14.56
C PHE A 7 8.91 -6.20 13.67
N PHE A 8 8.05 -5.19 13.57
CA PHE A 8 8.32 -4.01 12.73
C PHE A 8 9.53 -3.22 13.25
N VAL A 9 9.69 -3.13 14.58
CA VAL A 9 10.85 -2.49 15.20
C VAL A 9 12.12 -3.31 14.95
N SER A 10 12.08 -4.64 15.09
CA SER A 10 13.23 -5.51 14.84
C SER A 10 13.74 -5.43 13.40
N LEU A 11 12.84 -5.41 12.41
CA LEU A 11 13.23 -5.25 11.01
C LEU A 11 13.67 -3.82 10.70
N GLY A 12 13.03 -2.83 11.31
CA GLY A 12 13.43 -1.43 11.16
C GLY A 12 14.84 -1.13 11.67
N ILE A 13 15.27 -1.75 12.78
CA ILE A 13 16.60 -1.52 13.37
C ILE A 13 17.73 -2.06 12.50
N ILE A 14 17.49 -3.12 11.72
CA ILE A 14 18.48 -3.70 10.81
C ILE A 14 18.72 -2.78 9.60
N ALA A 15 17.77 -1.89 9.29
CA ALA A 15 17.86 -0.99 8.16
C ALA A 15 18.86 0.14 8.42
N ASP A 16 20.00 0.09 7.72
CA ASP A 16 21.04 1.13 7.83
C ASP A 16 20.76 2.28 6.87
N LEU A 17 20.30 3.41 7.41
CA LEU A 17 20.00 4.62 6.64
C LEU A 17 21.25 5.25 6.00
N HIS A 18 22.46 4.96 6.48
CA HIS A 18 23.69 5.45 5.83
C HIS A 18 23.94 4.78 4.48
N ALA A 19 23.30 3.65 4.20
CA ALA A 19 23.36 3.01 2.89
C ALA A 19 22.48 3.71 1.84
N ILE A 20 21.76 4.79 2.20
CA ILE A 20 20.98 5.59 1.24
C ILE A 20 21.90 6.58 0.53
N ASP A 21 22.27 6.22 -0.69
CA ASP A 21 22.91 7.09 -1.65
C ASP A 21 21.86 7.83 -2.53
N GLU A 22 22.24 8.91 -3.22
CA GLU A 22 21.36 9.65 -4.14
C GLU A 22 20.72 8.73 -5.19
N SER A 23 21.49 7.76 -5.68
CA SER A 23 21.03 6.75 -6.64
C SER A 23 19.93 5.84 -6.06
N ILE A 24 20.08 5.42 -4.81
CA ILE A 24 19.13 4.57 -4.09
C ILE A 24 17.87 5.35 -3.72
N LEU A 25 18.00 6.64 -3.44
CA LEU A 25 16.85 7.50 -3.14
C LEU A 25 15.93 7.64 -4.36
N LEU A 26 16.49 7.82 -5.55
CA LEU A 26 15.70 7.80 -6.79
C LEU A 26 15.01 6.46 -7.00
N PHE A 27 15.71 5.35 -6.73
CA PHE A 27 15.13 4.01 -6.80
C PHE A 27 13.97 3.82 -5.81
N LEU A 28 14.11 4.28 -4.56
CA LEU A 28 13.07 4.24 -3.53
C LEU A 28 11.81 4.98 -3.97
N VAL A 29 11.94 6.19 -4.51
CA VAL A 29 10.81 7.00 -4.97
C VAL A 29 10.11 6.31 -6.14
N ALA A 30 10.87 5.88 -7.14
CA ALA A 30 10.32 5.16 -8.29
C ALA A 30 9.61 3.87 -7.86
N LEU A 31 10.22 3.09 -6.97
CA LEU A 31 9.66 1.84 -6.44
C LEU A 31 8.38 2.09 -5.66
N THR A 32 8.31 3.17 -4.88
CA THR A 32 7.11 3.56 -4.13
C THR A 32 5.97 3.94 -5.06
N ILE A 33 6.24 4.75 -6.09
CA ILE A 33 5.23 5.15 -7.09
C ILE A 33 4.71 3.93 -7.83
N VAL A 34 5.61 3.08 -8.34
CA VAL A 34 5.25 1.85 -9.06
C VAL A 34 4.45 0.92 -8.16
N ALA A 35 4.81 0.79 -6.88
CA ALA A 35 4.09 -0.05 -5.94
C ALA A 35 2.65 0.42 -5.71
N ILE A 36 2.44 1.73 -5.54
CA ILE A 36 1.11 2.32 -5.38
C ILE A 36 0.30 2.12 -6.66
N VAL A 37 0.83 2.53 -7.82
CA VAL A 37 0.13 2.43 -9.11
C VAL A 37 -0.25 0.97 -9.40
N THR A 38 0.69 0.04 -9.23
CA THR A 38 0.43 -1.38 -9.47
C THR A 38 -0.65 -1.95 -8.56
N LYS A 39 -0.71 -1.53 -7.29
CA LYS A 39 -1.76 -1.98 -6.36
C LYS A 39 -3.11 -1.35 -6.66
N VAL A 40 -3.13 -0.05 -6.95
CA VAL A 40 -4.36 0.67 -7.30
C VAL A 40 -4.95 0.13 -8.60
N VAL A 41 -4.14 -0.04 -9.63
CA VAL A 41 -4.58 -0.56 -10.93
C VAL A 41 -4.87 -2.06 -10.85
N GLY A 42 -3.97 -2.83 -10.24
CA GLY A 42 -4.06 -4.29 -10.17
C GLY A 42 -5.23 -4.80 -9.34
N CYS A 43 -5.60 -4.10 -8.26
CA CYS A 43 -6.78 -4.44 -7.45
C CYS A 43 -8.03 -3.64 -7.86
N GLY A 44 -7.86 -2.42 -8.39
CA GLY A 44 -8.99 -1.56 -8.77
C GLY A 44 -9.69 -1.97 -10.07
N ILE A 45 -8.96 -2.45 -11.08
CA ILE A 45 -9.57 -2.96 -12.32
C ILE A 45 -10.48 -4.17 -12.05
N PRO A 46 -10.02 -5.25 -11.39
CA PRO A 46 -10.88 -6.40 -11.13
C PRO A 46 -12.05 -6.06 -10.18
N ALA A 47 -11.86 -5.14 -9.23
CA ALA A 47 -12.97 -4.64 -8.41
C ALA A 47 -14.05 -3.98 -9.28
N LYS A 48 -13.66 -3.16 -10.26
CA LYS A 48 -14.60 -2.54 -11.19
C LYS A 48 -15.30 -3.56 -12.09
N LEU A 49 -14.58 -4.57 -12.56
CA LEU A 49 -15.16 -5.68 -13.33
C LEU A 49 -16.11 -6.55 -12.48
N GLY A 50 -15.86 -6.63 -11.17
CA GLY A 50 -16.75 -7.25 -10.19
C GLY A 50 -17.99 -6.44 -9.84
N GLY A 51 -18.25 -5.33 -10.54
CA GLY A 51 -19.42 -4.48 -10.33
C GLY A 51 -19.27 -3.46 -9.20
N LEU A 52 -18.06 -3.16 -8.71
CA LEU A 52 -17.87 -2.05 -7.81
C LEU A 52 -17.83 -0.72 -8.59
N CYS A 53 -18.34 0.34 -7.96
CA CYS A 53 -18.16 1.69 -8.46
C CYS A 53 -16.70 2.09 -8.59
N THR A 54 -16.42 3.12 -9.39
CA THR A 54 -15.07 3.67 -9.53
C THR A 54 -14.48 4.16 -8.22
N LYS A 55 -15.29 4.80 -7.36
CA LYS A 55 -14.84 5.26 -6.03
C LYS A 55 -14.50 4.08 -5.13
N ASP A 56 -15.39 3.10 -5.00
CA ASP A 56 -15.17 1.92 -4.16
C ASP A 56 -14.01 1.05 -4.68
N SER A 57 -13.86 0.95 -6.00
CA SER A 57 -12.74 0.24 -6.62
C SER A 57 -11.40 0.90 -6.31
N LEU A 58 -11.35 2.23 -6.27
CA LEU A 58 -10.14 2.96 -5.86
C LEU A 58 -9.87 2.81 -4.36
N ILE A 59 -10.91 2.78 -3.50
CA ILE A 59 -10.77 2.45 -2.08
C ILE A 59 -10.11 1.08 -1.94
N VAL A 60 -10.63 0.05 -2.61
CA VAL A 60 -10.01 -1.29 -2.61
C VAL A 60 -8.56 -1.24 -3.07
N GLY A 61 -8.26 -0.50 -4.13
CA GLY A 61 -6.91 -0.32 -4.65
C GLY A 61 -5.92 0.26 -3.63
N PHE A 62 -6.26 1.40 -3.01
CA PHE A 62 -5.42 2.04 -2.01
C PHE A 62 -5.37 1.25 -0.68
N GLY A 63 -6.46 0.59 -0.30
CA GLY A 63 -6.51 -0.26 0.89
C GLY A 63 -5.56 -1.46 0.84
N MET A 64 -5.22 -1.91 -0.37
CA MET A 64 -4.29 -3.02 -0.61
C MET A 64 -2.84 -2.56 -0.86
N ALA A 65 -2.58 -1.25 -0.79
CA ALA A 65 -1.26 -0.66 -0.99
C ALA A 65 -0.28 -0.89 0.18
N PRO A 66 -0.69 -0.79 1.47
CA PRO A 66 0.21 -1.08 2.59
C PRO A 66 0.79 -2.49 2.48
N ARG A 67 2.11 -2.56 2.32
CA ARG A 67 2.86 -3.82 2.41
C ARG A 67 3.40 -3.91 3.81
N GLY A 68 3.10 -4.99 4.52
CA GLY A 68 3.54 -5.18 5.89
C GLY A 68 4.66 -6.22 5.99
N GLU A 69 4.37 -7.23 6.81
CA GLU A 69 5.31 -8.22 7.32
C GLU A 69 6.00 -9.08 6.27
N VAL A 70 5.25 -9.66 5.33
CA VAL A 70 5.80 -10.65 4.39
C VAL A 70 6.86 -10.02 3.50
N ALA A 71 6.66 -8.77 3.06
CA ALA A 71 7.61 -8.06 2.23
C ALA A 71 8.93 -7.78 2.97
N MET A 72 8.86 -7.34 4.23
CA MET A 72 10.05 -7.06 5.02
C MET A 72 10.83 -8.32 5.37
N ILE A 73 10.15 -9.45 5.64
CA ILE A 73 10.83 -10.72 5.91
C ILE A 73 11.52 -11.28 4.67
N VAL A 74 10.86 -11.24 3.51
CA VAL A 74 11.50 -11.67 2.26
C VAL A 74 12.72 -10.81 1.96
N ALA A 75 12.65 -9.51 2.21
CA ALA A 75 13.79 -8.61 2.09
C ALA A 75 14.93 -8.98 3.05
N LEU A 76 14.61 -9.25 4.33
CA LEU A 76 15.61 -9.66 5.31
C LEU A 76 16.30 -10.97 4.90
N ILE A 77 15.52 -12.00 4.54
CA ILE A 77 16.07 -13.28 4.08
C ILE A 77 16.95 -13.06 2.84
N GLY A 78 16.53 -12.19 1.92
CA GLY A 78 17.33 -11.83 0.75
C GLY A 78 18.67 -11.18 1.12
N LEU A 79 18.67 -10.30 2.12
CA LEU A 79 19.87 -9.64 2.63
C LEU A 79 20.81 -10.63 3.34
N GLU A 80 20.27 -11.49 4.20
CA GLU A 80 21.02 -12.54 4.91
C GLU A 80 21.65 -13.56 3.95
N ARG A 81 20.97 -13.84 2.83
CA ARG A 81 21.47 -14.71 1.77
C ARG A 81 22.44 -14.01 0.81
N GLY A 82 22.68 -12.71 0.98
CA GLY A 82 23.52 -11.91 0.08
C GLY A 82 22.94 -11.71 -1.32
N ILE A 83 21.63 -11.96 -1.52
CA ILE A 83 20.94 -11.77 -2.81
C ILE A 83 20.71 -10.28 -3.07
N ILE A 84 20.43 -9.52 -2.01
CA ILE A 84 20.25 -8.06 -2.09
C ILE A 84 21.23 -7.35 -1.15
N GLY A 85 21.67 -6.16 -1.53
CA GLY A 85 22.51 -5.31 -0.70
C GLY A 85 21.69 -4.46 0.29
N GLN A 86 22.41 -3.83 1.24
CA GLN A 86 21.81 -3.02 2.31
C GLN A 86 20.92 -1.89 1.78
N GLY A 87 21.32 -1.23 0.69
CA GLY A 87 20.54 -0.15 0.07
C GLY A 87 19.15 -0.59 -0.42
N ILE A 88 19.04 -1.80 -0.97
CA ILE A 88 17.77 -2.35 -1.46
C ILE A 88 16.89 -2.76 -0.27
N TYR A 89 17.48 -3.37 0.76
CA TYR A 89 16.77 -3.72 1.98
C TYR A 89 16.12 -2.48 2.63
N VAL A 90 16.91 -1.42 2.83
CA VAL A 90 16.44 -0.15 3.39
C VAL A 90 15.34 0.46 2.52
N SER A 91 15.49 0.39 1.19
CA SER A 91 14.47 0.90 0.26
C SER A 91 13.13 0.16 0.40
N LEU A 92 13.15 -1.16 0.58
CA LEU A 92 11.94 -1.96 0.77
C LEU A 92 11.26 -1.68 2.11
N VAL A 93 12.03 -1.53 3.18
CA VAL A 93 11.52 -1.15 4.50
C VAL A 93 10.89 0.25 4.45
N MET A 94 11.60 1.23 3.87
CA MET A 94 11.11 2.60 3.72
C MET A 94 9.84 2.67 2.86
N MET A 95 9.80 1.96 1.72
CA MET A 95 8.60 1.91 0.89
C MET A 95 7.39 1.33 1.63
N SER A 96 7.59 0.27 2.41
CA SER A 96 6.54 -0.34 3.24
C SER A 96 5.99 0.65 4.27
N LEU A 97 6.87 1.37 4.97
CA LEU A 97 6.46 2.41 5.93
C LEU A 97 5.73 3.57 5.24
N LEU A 98 6.27 4.08 4.13
CA LEU A 98 5.67 5.17 3.37
C LEU A 98 4.27 4.82 2.88
N THR A 99 4.08 3.66 2.26
CA THR A 99 2.74 3.23 1.78
C THR A 99 1.74 3.02 2.91
N THR A 100 2.20 2.56 4.08
CA THR A 100 1.37 2.41 5.28
C THR A 100 0.90 3.76 5.82
N ILE A 101 1.75 4.80 5.77
CA ILE A 101 1.38 6.16 6.20
C ILE A 101 0.52 6.88 5.15
N ILE A 102 0.82 6.71 3.86
CA ILE A 102 0.09 7.36 2.76
C ILE A 102 -1.37 6.91 2.71
N THR A 103 -1.64 5.62 2.93
CA THR A 103 -3.00 5.05 2.80
C THR A 103 -4.06 5.73 3.70
N PRO A 104 -3.88 5.87 5.03
CA PRO A 104 -4.84 6.56 5.88
C PRO A 104 -4.95 8.06 5.56
N ILE A 105 -3.88 8.70 5.06
CA ILE A 105 -3.92 10.12 4.61
C ILE A 105 -4.82 10.25 3.38
N VAL A 106 -4.63 9.38 2.38
CA VAL A 106 -5.47 9.33 1.17
C VAL A 106 -6.92 9.08 1.52
N TYR A 107 -7.20 8.14 2.43
CA TYR A 107 -8.57 7.84 2.87
C TYR A 107 -9.23 9.02 3.60
N ARG A 108 -8.52 9.65 4.53
CA ARG A 108 -9.06 10.79 5.29
C ARG A 108 -9.38 11.99 4.38
N ASN A 109 -8.51 12.27 3.41
CA ASN A 109 -8.64 13.48 2.59
C ASN A 109 -9.54 13.29 1.36
N TRP A 110 -9.52 12.11 0.72
CA TRP A 110 -10.18 11.88 -0.57
C TRP A 110 -11.50 11.13 -0.44
N PHE A 111 -11.56 10.08 0.38
CA PHE A 111 -12.68 9.13 0.36
C PHE A 111 -13.73 9.33 1.45
N TYR A 112 -13.43 10.11 2.50
CA TYR A 112 -14.40 10.38 3.57
C TYR A 112 -15.60 11.27 3.16
N ARG A 113 -15.73 11.64 1.88
CA ARG A 113 -16.92 12.28 1.31
C ARG A 113 -17.96 11.22 0.92
N GLY A 114 -18.68 10.72 1.93
CA GLY A 114 -20.12 10.41 1.96
C GLY A 114 -20.82 9.56 0.88
N GLU A 115 -20.21 9.22 -0.25
CA GLU A 115 -20.88 8.50 -1.34
C GLU A 115 -20.57 7.01 -1.28
N TYR A 116 -21.60 6.20 -1.09
CA TYR A 116 -21.54 4.74 -1.07
C TYR A 116 -22.33 4.21 -2.26
N CYS A 117 -21.80 3.22 -2.98
CA CYS A 117 -22.57 2.62 -4.06
C CYS A 117 -23.57 1.62 -3.52
N THR A 118 -24.82 1.75 -3.99
CA THR A 118 -25.90 0.85 -3.64
C THR A 118 -25.95 -0.29 -4.67
N TYR A 119 -26.05 -1.51 -4.18
CA TYR A 119 -26.27 -2.70 -5.01
C TYR A 119 -27.76 -2.97 -5.11
N ASP A 120 -28.34 -2.80 -6.31
CA ASP A 120 -29.73 -3.16 -6.58
C ASP A 120 -29.89 -4.69 -6.70
N LYS A 121 -31.09 -5.22 -6.41
CA LYS A 121 -31.42 -6.65 -6.45
C LYS A 121 -31.27 -7.29 -7.85
N ASN A 122 -31.17 -6.46 -8.89
CA ASN A 122 -30.92 -6.88 -10.28
C ASN A 122 -29.43 -6.84 -10.67
N GLY A 123 -28.52 -6.57 -9.73
CA GLY A 123 -27.07 -6.46 -10.01
C GLY A 123 -26.65 -5.17 -10.73
N ALA A 124 -27.55 -4.19 -10.85
CA ALA A 124 -27.25 -2.88 -11.37
C ALA A 124 -26.54 -2.02 -10.30
N VAL A 125 -25.45 -1.38 -10.70
CA VAL A 125 -24.60 -0.54 -9.84
C VAL A 125 -25.05 0.91 -10.00
N ASN A 126 -25.67 1.49 -8.97
CA ASN A 126 -26.10 2.89 -9.01
C ASN A 126 -25.19 3.75 -8.13
N CYS A 127 -24.58 4.77 -8.75
CA CYS A 127 -23.54 5.62 -8.15
C CYS A 127 -24.07 6.76 -7.26
N CYS A 128 -25.37 6.86 -6.99
CA CYS A 128 -25.96 7.96 -6.23
C CYS A 128 -26.70 7.43 -5.00
N GLY A 129 -25.94 7.11 -3.95
CA GLY A 129 -26.47 6.98 -2.59
C GLY A 129 -25.81 8.04 -1.70
N GLU A 130 -26.50 9.16 -1.50
CA GLU A 130 -26.14 10.13 -0.46
C GLU A 130 -26.66 9.61 0.88
N LYS A 131 -25.85 9.70 1.95
CA LYS A 131 -26.35 9.46 3.31
C LYS A 131 -27.43 10.49 3.64
N GLU A 132 -28.69 10.10 3.67
CA GLU A 132 -29.65 10.77 4.54
C GLU A 132 -29.26 10.44 5.98
N VAL A 133 -28.80 11.46 6.70
CA VAL A 133 -28.60 11.44 8.16
C VAL A 133 -29.95 11.64 8.83
#